data_AF-A0A1G6T9S2-F1
#
_entry.id   AF-A0A1G6T9S2-F1
#
_cell.length_a   1.000
_cell.length_b   1.000
_cell.length_c   1.000
_cell.angle_alpha   90.00
_cell.angle_beta   90.00
_cell.angle_gamma   90.00
#
_symmetry.space_group_name_H-M   'P 1'
#
loop_
_entity.id
_entity.type
_entity.pdbx_description
1 polymer ?
#
loop_
_entity_poly.entity_id
_entity_poly.type
_entity_poly.pdbx_seq_one_letter_code
_entity_poly.pdbx_strand_id
1 'polypeptide(L)'
;MFEAAVKLGRTVLWLHTYGDVCIDEAAGRPERNVRLPVSDPARITNLTAVEAIPDTICYDPETLTIQFGGGSFGPVGPEVWEYTVGGRNVIRSWFIYRKTNPTGRWSSPLDDINAEEWPSDWNGEFIDLLTVLTRLVALHPQQAELLDQIVTGPVAAMDTLAATGVTWPTSNADKQRKPDYSIATTTDTARGQLGFDFGGS
;
A
#
# COMPACT_ATOMS: atom_id res chain seq x y z
N MET A 1 11.66 -17.42 -11.80
CA MET A 1 11.89 -16.23 -10.96
C MET A 1 10.99 -15.05 -11.34
N PHE A 2 10.98 -14.61 -12.60
CA PHE A 2 10.12 -13.50 -13.05
C PHE A 2 8.62 -13.73 -12.77
N GLU A 3 8.07 -14.88 -13.14
CA GLU A 3 6.65 -15.19 -12.89
C GLU A 3 6.31 -15.20 -11.39
N ALA A 4 7.21 -15.70 -10.55
CA ALA A 4 7.05 -15.67 -9.10
C ALA A 4 7.04 -14.24 -8.55
N ALA A 5 7.93 -13.37 -9.06
CA ALA A 5 7.96 -11.95 -8.71
C ALA A 5 6.69 -11.23 -9.14
N VAL A 6 6.20 -11.50 -10.35
CA VAL A 6 4.94 -10.95 -10.84
C VAL A 6 3.77 -11.42 -9.99
N LYS A 7 3.69 -12.72 -9.66
CA LYS A 7 2.62 -13.27 -8.82
C LYS A 7 2.59 -12.61 -7.45
N LEU A 8 3.75 -12.50 -6.79
CA LEU A 8 3.85 -11.87 -5.48
C LEU A 8 3.56 -10.37 -5.56
N GLY A 9 4.11 -9.67 -6.56
CA GLY A 9 3.87 -8.24 -6.78
C GLY A 9 2.40 -7.90 -7.00
N ARG A 10 1.65 -8.76 -7.72
CA ARG A 10 0.20 -8.60 -7.87
C ARG A 10 -0.56 -8.72 -6.54
N THR A 11 -0.10 -9.54 -5.60
CA THR A 11 -0.68 -9.58 -4.24
C THR A 11 -0.41 -8.29 -3.48
N VAL A 12 0.81 -7.77 -3.55
CA VAL A 12 1.19 -6.49 -2.91
C VAL A 12 0.36 -5.32 -3.47
N LEU A 13 0.20 -5.24 -4.79
CA LEU A 13 -0.63 -4.21 -5.42
C LEU A 13 -2.11 -4.34 -5.03
N TRP A 14 -2.64 -5.56 -4.99
CA TRP A 14 -4.00 -5.81 -4.53
C TRP A 14 -4.21 -5.35 -3.08
N LEU A 15 -3.25 -5.63 -2.18
CA LEU A 15 -3.28 -5.18 -0.78
C LEU A 15 -3.26 -3.66 -0.66
N HIS A 16 -2.36 -2.97 -1.36
CA HIS A 16 -2.23 -1.51 -1.27
C HIS A 16 -3.40 -0.74 -1.88
N THR A 17 -4.17 -1.38 -2.75
CA THR A 17 -5.37 -0.80 -3.38
C THR A 17 -6.64 -1.30 -2.71
N TYR A 18 -6.56 -1.94 -1.55
CA TYR A 18 -7.70 -2.50 -0.82
C TYR A 18 -8.59 -3.43 -1.68
N GLY A 19 -7.99 -4.08 -2.68
CA GLY A 19 -8.66 -5.00 -3.58
C GLY A 19 -9.34 -4.37 -4.81
N ASP A 20 -8.99 -3.13 -5.17
CA ASP A 20 -9.49 -2.49 -6.41
C ASP A 20 -8.77 -2.97 -7.68
N VAL A 21 -7.52 -3.45 -7.58
CA VAL A 21 -6.77 -3.98 -8.73
C VAL A 21 -6.20 -5.36 -8.47
N CYS A 22 -5.84 -6.07 -9.55
CA CYS A 22 -5.22 -7.40 -9.47
C CYS A 22 -6.10 -8.45 -8.76
N ILE A 23 -7.43 -8.32 -8.91
CA ILE A 23 -8.47 -9.21 -8.40
C ILE A 23 -8.32 -10.62 -8.99
N ASP A 24 -8.39 -11.63 -8.12
CA ASP A 24 -8.25 -13.05 -8.45
C ASP A 24 -8.73 -13.88 -7.25
N GLU A 25 -10.01 -14.26 -7.24
CA GLU A 25 -10.61 -15.02 -6.14
C GLU A 25 -9.94 -16.38 -5.91
N ALA A 26 -9.58 -17.08 -7.00
CA ALA A 26 -8.92 -18.38 -6.92
C ALA A 26 -7.55 -18.29 -6.25
N ALA A 27 -6.88 -17.14 -6.33
CA ALA A 27 -5.63 -16.85 -5.63
C ALA A 27 -5.83 -16.14 -4.27
N GLY A 28 -7.05 -16.08 -3.73
CA GLY A 28 -7.33 -15.46 -2.43
C GLY A 28 -7.28 -13.93 -2.42
N ARG A 29 -7.56 -13.31 -3.58
CA ARG A 29 -7.57 -11.86 -3.80
C ARG A 29 -8.94 -11.39 -4.31
N PRO A 30 -10.01 -11.50 -3.50
CA PRO A 30 -11.35 -11.08 -3.90
C PRO A 30 -11.45 -9.57 -4.14
N GLU A 31 -12.47 -9.14 -4.86
CA GLU A 31 -12.76 -7.73 -5.11
C GLU A 31 -13.11 -7.00 -3.80
N ARG A 32 -12.44 -5.87 -3.54
CA ARG A 32 -12.73 -4.94 -2.43
C ARG A 32 -12.85 -5.59 -1.04
N ASN A 33 -12.14 -6.70 -0.82
CA ASN A 33 -12.15 -7.40 0.46
C ASN A 33 -10.76 -7.94 0.81
N VAL A 34 -10.00 -7.15 1.55
CA VAL A 34 -8.66 -7.53 2.03
C VAL A 34 -8.69 -8.42 3.27
N ARG A 35 -9.85 -8.58 3.92
CA ARG A 35 -9.96 -9.24 5.22
C ARG A 35 -9.61 -10.73 5.13
N LEU A 36 -8.97 -11.23 6.18
CA LEU A 36 -8.69 -12.66 6.31
C LEU A 36 -10.00 -13.44 6.55
N PRO A 37 -10.09 -14.72 6.13
CA PRO A 37 -11.24 -15.57 6.41
C PRO A 37 -11.59 -15.63 7.91
N VAL A 38 -12.86 -15.86 8.25
CA VAL A 38 -13.32 -15.88 9.66
C VAL A 38 -12.58 -16.93 10.50
N SER A 39 -12.17 -18.03 9.89
CA SER A 39 -11.42 -19.11 10.52
C SER A 39 -9.92 -18.81 10.71
N ASP A 40 -9.41 -17.71 10.16
CA ASP A 40 -8.00 -17.37 10.23
C ASP A 40 -7.68 -16.78 11.62
N PRO A 41 -6.75 -17.37 12.39
CA PRO A 41 -6.40 -16.86 13.72
C PRO A 41 -5.75 -15.48 13.68
N ALA A 42 -5.18 -15.06 12.54
CA ALA A 42 -4.61 -13.72 12.37
C ALA A 42 -5.66 -12.68 11.94
N ARG A 43 -6.94 -13.06 11.83
CA ARG A 43 -8.01 -12.13 11.43
C ARG A 43 -8.18 -11.03 12.47
N ILE A 44 -7.93 -9.80 12.04
CA ILE A 44 -8.17 -8.61 12.85
C ILE A 44 -9.66 -8.44 13.11
N THR A 45 -10.00 -8.23 14.38
CA THR A 45 -11.35 -7.92 14.83
C THR A 45 -11.33 -6.75 15.80
N ASN A 46 -12.49 -6.09 15.92
CA ASN A 46 -12.75 -5.19 17.02
C ASN A 46 -13.13 -6.06 18.23
N LEU A 47 -12.31 -6.03 19.28
CA LEU A 47 -12.48 -6.82 20.50
C LEU A 47 -13.38 -6.08 21.51
N THR A 48 -13.20 -4.77 21.63
CA THR A 48 -14.06 -3.90 22.44
C THR A 48 -14.37 -2.61 21.67
N ALA A 49 -15.64 -2.19 21.74
CA ALA A 49 -16.12 -1.02 21.01
C ALA A 49 -15.35 0.24 21.42
N VAL A 50 -15.08 1.10 20.44
CA VAL A 50 -14.53 2.44 20.67
C VAL A 50 -15.68 3.33 21.13
N GLU A 51 -15.55 3.93 22.30
CA GLU A 51 -16.62 4.67 22.98
C GLU A 51 -16.47 6.19 22.80
N ALA A 52 -15.26 6.66 22.56
CA ALA A 52 -14.95 8.08 22.44
C ALA A 52 -13.86 8.31 21.39
N ILE A 53 -13.77 9.56 20.93
CA ILE A 53 -12.62 9.97 20.12
C ILE A 53 -11.34 9.82 20.96
N PRO A 54 -10.33 9.13 20.44
CA PRO A 54 -9.13 8.85 21.21
C PRO A 54 -8.19 10.05 21.26
N ASP A 55 -7.53 10.24 22.40
CA ASP A 55 -6.39 11.16 22.52
C ASP A 55 -5.04 10.43 22.34
N THR A 56 -5.00 9.16 22.73
CA THR A 56 -3.81 8.31 22.72
C THR A 56 -4.11 6.96 22.10
N ILE A 57 -3.04 6.32 21.61
CA ILE A 57 -3.03 4.95 21.11
C ILE A 57 -1.94 4.17 21.84
N CYS A 58 -2.30 3.00 22.33
CA CYS A 58 -1.41 2.10 23.04
C CYS A 58 -1.36 0.74 22.34
N TYR A 59 -0.27 0.01 22.54
CA TYR A 59 -0.11 -1.36 22.09
C TYR A 59 0.38 -2.22 23.25
N ASP A 60 -0.28 -3.35 23.44
CA ASP A 60 0.09 -4.35 24.43
C ASP A 60 0.68 -5.59 23.71
N PRO A 61 2.00 -5.84 23.82
CA PRO A 61 2.64 -6.97 23.19
C PRO A 61 2.31 -8.32 23.86
N GLU A 62 1.79 -8.35 25.09
CA GLU A 62 1.42 -9.60 25.76
C GLU A 62 0.09 -10.14 25.22
N THR A 63 -0.86 -9.24 24.98
CA THR A 63 -2.18 -9.59 24.42
C THR A 63 -2.26 -9.45 22.91
N LEU A 64 -1.24 -8.87 22.27
CA LEU A 64 -1.22 -8.53 20.84
C LEU A 64 -2.39 -7.62 20.47
N THR A 65 -2.65 -6.60 21.28
CA THR A 65 -3.80 -5.70 21.06
C THR A 65 -3.39 -4.24 20.99
N ILE A 66 -4.08 -3.50 20.13
CA ILE A 66 -4.02 -2.03 20.10
C ILE A 66 -5.25 -1.50 20.84
N GLN A 67 -5.07 -0.51 21.70
CA GLN A 67 -6.16 0.13 22.43
C GLN A 67 -6.18 1.64 22.21
N PHE A 68 -7.38 2.20 22.03
CA PHE A 68 -7.63 3.64 21.98
C PHE A 68 -9.12 3.93 22.20
N GLY A 69 -9.45 5.09 22.78
CA GLY A 69 -10.83 5.56 22.89
C GLY A 69 -11.79 4.60 23.63
N GLY A 70 -11.28 3.82 24.58
CA GLY A 70 -12.03 2.75 25.27
C GLY A 70 -12.12 1.43 24.50
N GLY A 71 -11.81 1.43 23.22
CA GLY A 71 -11.85 0.27 22.34
C GLY A 71 -10.51 -0.47 22.22
N SER A 72 -10.57 -1.67 21.65
CA SER A 72 -9.40 -2.51 21.40
C SER A 72 -9.55 -3.38 20.16
N PHE A 73 -8.42 -3.64 19.49
CA PHE A 73 -8.35 -4.38 18.23
C PHE A 73 -7.23 -5.42 18.29
N GLY A 74 -7.46 -6.58 17.70
CA GLY A 74 -6.47 -7.66 17.69
C GLY A 74 -6.89 -8.86 16.83
N PRO A 75 -5.97 -9.82 16.64
CA PRO A 75 -4.57 -9.82 17.13
C PRO A 75 -3.62 -9.05 16.20
N VAL A 76 -2.77 -8.19 16.75
CA VAL A 76 -1.78 -7.39 16.01
C VAL A 76 -0.37 -7.77 16.44
N GLY A 77 0.45 -8.28 15.53
CA GLY A 77 1.85 -8.61 15.81
C GLY A 77 2.72 -7.36 16.04
N PRO A 78 3.82 -7.44 16.81
CA PRO A 78 4.73 -6.31 17.05
C PRO A 78 5.29 -5.71 15.75
N GLU A 79 5.55 -6.53 14.75
CA GLU A 79 6.05 -6.12 13.44
C GLU A 79 4.99 -5.38 12.60
N VAL A 80 3.70 -5.62 12.84
CA VAL A 80 2.59 -4.84 12.27
C VAL A 80 2.51 -3.49 12.98
N TRP A 81 2.58 -3.49 14.31
CA TRP A 81 2.59 -2.27 15.12
C TRP A 81 3.75 -1.32 14.75
N GLU A 82 4.94 -1.87 14.52
CA GLU A 82 6.15 -1.12 14.16
C GLU A 82 6.34 -0.93 12.65
N TYR A 83 5.33 -1.24 11.82
CA TYR A 83 5.45 -1.16 10.37
C TYR A 83 5.69 0.28 9.90
N THR A 84 6.75 0.49 9.11
CA THR A 84 7.12 1.81 8.57
C THR A 84 7.23 1.84 7.05
N VAL A 85 6.91 3.01 6.47
CA VAL A 85 7.18 3.34 5.08
C VAL A 85 7.92 4.68 5.05
N GLY A 86 9.12 4.70 4.46
CA GLY A 86 9.96 5.91 4.44
C GLY A 86 10.30 6.44 5.84
N GLY A 87 10.44 5.54 6.83
CA GLY A 87 10.73 5.87 8.22
C GLY A 87 9.53 6.40 9.02
N ARG A 88 8.33 6.46 8.45
CA ARG A 88 7.10 6.85 9.15
C ARG A 88 6.28 5.62 9.52
N ASN A 89 5.89 5.52 10.78
CA ASN A 89 5.00 4.47 11.25
C ASN A 89 3.58 4.67 10.71
N VAL A 90 3.06 3.65 10.03
CA VAL A 90 1.79 3.75 9.28
C VAL A 90 0.60 3.87 10.23
N ILE A 91 0.54 3.04 11.29
CA ILE A 91 -0.56 3.05 12.26
C ILE A 91 -0.60 4.38 13.02
N ARG A 92 0.54 4.87 13.49
CA ARG A 92 0.63 6.18 14.17
C ARG A 92 0.23 7.31 13.23
N SER A 93 0.65 7.25 11.95
CA SER A 93 0.26 8.27 10.97
C SER A 93 -1.25 8.27 10.72
N TRP A 94 -1.87 7.08 10.60
CA TRP A 94 -3.33 6.96 10.47
C TRP A 94 -4.07 7.52 11.69
N PHE A 95 -3.55 7.23 12.89
CA PHE A 95 -4.13 7.67 14.16
C PHE A 95 -4.07 9.19 14.36
N ILE A 96 -2.95 9.85 14.02
CA ILE A 96 -2.76 11.30 14.29
C ILE A 96 -3.84 12.18 13.62
N TYR A 97 -4.41 11.74 12.49
CA TYR A 97 -5.49 12.45 11.81
C TYR A 97 -6.89 12.19 12.40
N ARG A 98 -7.02 11.28 13.37
CA ARG A 98 -8.31 10.79 13.92
C ARG A 98 -8.38 10.92 15.45
N LYS A 99 -7.65 11.88 16.00
CA LYS A 99 -7.64 12.21 17.44
C LYS A 99 -8.31 13.56 17.70
N THR A 100 -8.74 13.79 18.95
CA THR A 100 -9.50 14.98 19.38
C THR A 100 -8.88 16.32 18.97
N ASN A 101 -7.55 16.38 18.92
CA ASN A 101 -6.82 17.56 18.45
C ASN A 101 -5.74 17.14 17.44
N PRO A 102 -6.06 17.06 16.13
CA PRO A 102 -5.13 16.57 15.13
C PRO A 102 -3.85 17.41 15.13
N THR A 103 -2.70 16.74 15.11
CA THR A 103 -1.41 17.45 15.13
C THR A 103 -1.02 17.80 13.71
N GLY A 104 -0.97 19.10 13.37
CA GLY A 104 -0.67 19.57 12.01
C GLY A 104 -0.43 21.07 11.92
N ARG A 105 -0.06 21.54 10.71
CA ARG A 105 0.06 22.96 10.40
C ARG A 105 -1.34 23.49 10.07
N TRP A 106 -1.83 24.39 10.92
CA TRP A 106 -3.10 25.08 10.75
C TRP A 106 -2.93 26.15 9.68
N SER A 107 -3.74 26.07 8.64
CA SER A 107 -3.68 26.92 7.46
C SER A 107 -5.02 27.59 7.15
N SER A 108 -6.12 27.08 7.72
CA SER A 108 -7.48 27.55 7.46
C SER A 108 -8.43 27.25 8.62
N PRO A 109 -9.52 28.03 8.81
CA PRO A 109 -10.62 27.68 9.72
C PRO A 109 -11.30 26.33 9.45
N LEU A 110 -11.07 25.73 8.27
CA LEU A 110 -11.51 24.36 7.99
C LEU A 110 -10.76 23.31 8.84
N ASP A 111 -9.56 23.64 9.33
CA ASP A 111 -8.77 22.75 10.20
C ASP A 111 -9.38 22.63 11.62
N ASP A 112 -10.30 23.52 11.99
CA ASP A 112 -11.05 23.46 13.26
C ASP A 112 -12.20 22.43 13.21
N ILE A 113 -12.62 22.00 12.01
CA ILE A 113 -13.73 21.07 11.83
C ILE A 113 -13.21 19.64 12.00
N ASN A 114 -13.45 19.09 13.18
CA ASN A 114 -13.07 17.72 13.54
C ASN A 114 -14.31 16.87 13.84
N ALA A 115 -14.17 15.55 13.73
CA ALA A 115 -15.21 14.65 14.21
C ALA A 115 -15.43 14.90 15.71
N GLU A 116 -16.69 14.92 16.15
CA GLU A 116 -17.05 15.05 17.57
C GLU A 116 -17.27 13.69 18.24
N GLU A 117 -17.60 12.67 17.44
CA GLU A 117 -17.79 11.28 17.86
C GLU A 117 -17.03 10.33 16.94
N TRP A 118 -16.74 9.12 17.42
CA TRP A 118 -16.04 8.09 16.65
C TRP A 118 -16.99 7.45 15.62
N PRO A 119 -16.81 7.66 14.31
CA PRO A 119 -17.67 7.08 13.30
C PRO A 119 -17.49 5.56 13.22
N SER A 120 -18.58 4.80 13.06
CA SER A 120 -18.53 3.34 12.93
C SER A 120 -17.62 2.87 11.79
N ASP A 121 -17.58 3.64 10.70
CA ASP A 121 -16.81 3.29 9.50
C ASP A 121 -15.30 3.30 9.78
N TRP A 122 -14.82 4.11 10.73
CA TRP A 122 -13.40 4.13 11.11
C TRP A 122 -12.96 2.81 11.77
N ASN A 123 -13.86 2.07 12.42
CA ASN A 123 -13.55 0.71 12.86
C ASN A 123 -13.24 -0.19 11.66
N GLY A 124 -14.05 -0.08 10.61
CA GLY A 124 -13.87 -0.84 9.37
C GLY A 124 -12.56 -0.49 8.70
N GLU A 125 -12.30 0.81 8.51
CA GLU A 125 -11.05 1.32 7.93
C GLU A 125 -9.82 0.85 8.72
N PHE A 126 -9.89 0.88 10.05
CA PHE A 126 -8.78 0.46 10.90
C PHE A 126 -8.53 -1.05 10.82
N ILE A 127 -9.59 -1.86 10.84
CA ILE A 127 -9.50 -3.31 10.64
C ILE A 127 -8.89 -3.62 9.26
N ASP A 128 -9.31 -2.91 8.22
CA ASP A 128 -8.79 -3.11 6.86
C ASP A 128 -7.31 -2.72 6.76
N LEU A 129 -6.92 -1.58 7.34
CA LEU A 129 -5.52 -1.17 7.43
C LEU A 129 -4.67 -2.22 8.15
N LEU A 130 -5.06 -2.63 9.37
CA LEU A 130 -4.33 -3.62 10.14
C LEU A 130 -4.25 -4.96 9.39
N THR A 131 -5.31 -5.35 8.68
CA THR A 131 -5.29 -6.57 7.88
C THR A 131 -4.32 -6.46 6.70
N VAL A 132 -4.28 -5.32 6.01
CA VAL A 132 -3.30 -5.06 4.94
C VAL A 132 -1.88 -5.19 5.48
N LEU A 133 -1.57 -4.53 6.58
CA LEU A 133 -0.24 -4.59 7.18
C LEU A 133 0.14 -6.00 7.66
N THR A 134 -0.80 -6.72 8.28
CA THR A 134 -0.61 -8.12 8.70
C THR A 134 -0.28 -9.01 7.50
N ARG A 135 -1.01 -8.86 6.38
CA ARG A 135 -0.75 -9.62 5.16
C ARG A 135 0.56 -9.23 4.49
N LEU A 136 0.95 -7.96 4.51
CA LEU A 136 2.24 -7.50 3.97
C LEU A 136 3.41 -8.08 4.76
N VAL A 137 3.35 -7.99 6.09
CA VAL A 137 4.34 -8.60 6.99
C VAL A 137 4.52 -10.09 6.68
N ALA A 138 3.42 -10.82 6.52
CA ALA A 138 3.47 -12.26 6.21
C ALA A 138 4.16 -12.56 4.87
N LEU A 139 4.19 -11.61 3.92
CA LEU A 139 4.87 -11.73 2.64
C LEU A 139 6.37 -11.38 2.70
N HIS A 140 6.84 -10.67 3.72
CA HIS A 140 8.22 -10.19 3.79
C HIS A 140 9.28 -11.29 3.66
N PRO A 141 9.16 -12.48 4.31
CA PRO A 141 10.16 -13.53 4.15
C PRO A 141 10.26 -14.03 2.71
N GLN A 142 9.11 -14.19 2.03
CA GLN A 142 9.07 -14.63 0.63
C GLN A 142 9.64 -13.56 -0.30
N GLN A 143 9.40 -12.28 -0.01
CA GLN A 143 9.98 -11.15 -0.75
C GLN A 143 11.50 -11.11 -0.61
N ALA A 144 12.02 -11.28 0.61
CA ALA A 144 13.45 -11.27 0.88
C ALA A 144 14.18 -12.42 0.18
N GLU A 145 13.64 -13.63 0.29
CA GLU A 145 14.17 -14.82 -0.40
C GLU A 145 14.17 -14.61 -1.92
N LEU A 146 13.04 -14.14 -2.47
CA LEU A 146 12.96 -13.91 -3.90
C LEU A 146 13.95 -12.84 -4.35
N LEU A 147 14.07 -11.73 -3.61
CA LEU A 147 15.04 -10.68 -3.89
C LEU A 147 16.47 -11.20 -3.88
N ASP A 148 16.84 -12.03 -2.90
CA ASP A 148 18.16 -12.64 -2.84
C ASP A 148 18.45 -13.50 -4.07
N GLN A 149 17.48 -14.34 -4.48
CA GLN A 149 17.58 -15.11 -5.72
C GLN A 149 17.72 -14.22 -6.96
N ILE A 150 17.05 -13.06 -6.99
CA ILE A 150 17.17 -12.10 -8.09
C ILE A 150 18.57 -11.51 -8.15
N VAL A 151 19.06 -11.04 -7.00
CA VAL A 151 20.34 -10.34 -6.88
C VAL A 151 21.53 -11.28 -7.15
N THR A 152 21.43 -12.54 -6.72
CA THR A 152 22.47 -13.55 -6.93
C THR A 152 22.35 -14.30 -8.25
N GLY A 153 21.26 -14.07 -8.99
CA GLY A 153 20.98 -14.72 -10.26
C GLY A 153 21.97 -14.36 -11.37
N PRO A 154 22.12 -15.21 -12.39
CA PRO A 154 23.01 -14.94 -13.51
C PRO A 154 22.53 -13.72 -14.29
N VAL A 155 23.44 -12.78 -14.53
CA VAL A 155 23.20 -11.60 -15.37
C VAL A 155 23.57 -11.95 -16.81
N ALA A 156 22.73 -11.55 -17.77
CA ALA A 156 23.03 -11.72 -19.19
C ALA A 156 24.29 -10.92 -19.55
N ALA A 157 25.29 -11.59 -20.13
CA ALA A 157 26.49 -10.94 -20.61
C ALA A 157 26.16 -10.02 -21.79
N MET A 158 26.92 -8.95 -21.94
CA MET A 158 26.76 -7.98 -23.03
C MET A 158 26.83 -8.67 -24.40
N ASP A 159 27.74 -9.63 -24.59
CA ASP A 159 27.86 -10.38 -25.84
C ASP A 159 26.62 -11.25 -26.13
N THR A 160 26.01 -11.84 -25.10
CA THR A 160 24.78 -12.61 -25.25
C THR A 160 23.61 -11.74 -25.69
N LEU A 161 23.50 -10.54 -25.11
CA LEU A 161 22.51 -9.54 -25.49
C LEU A 161 22.79 -8.99 -26.90
N ALA A 162 24.06 -8.82 -27.28
CA ALA A 162 24.44 -8.38 -28.62
C ALA A 162 24.03 -9.41 -29.68
N ALA A 163 24.22 -10.70 -29.39
CA ALA A 163 23.79 -11.79 -30.25
C ALA A 163 22.27 -11.86 -30.46
N THR A 164 21.47 -11.31 -29.53
CA THR A 164 20.02 -11.18 -29.67
C THR A 164 19.58 -9.85 -30.28
N GLY A 165 20.52 -9.02 -30.74
CA GLY A 165 20.26 -7.77 -31.45
C GLY A 165 20.19 -6.53 -30.56
N VAL A 166 20.53 -6.64 -29.27
CA VAL A 166 20.68 -5.46 -28.40
C VAL A 166 21.89 -4.65 -28.85
N THR A 167 21.70 -3.35 -29.04
CA THR A 167 22.77 -2.41 -29.34
C THR A 167 22.91 -1.39 -28.20
N TRP A 168 24.12 -0.93 -27.94
CA TRP A 168 24.39 0.10 -26.94
C TRP A 168 24.84 1.40 -27.57
N PRO A 169 24.53 2.54 -26.94
CA PRO A 169 24.99 3.83 -27.43
C PRO A 169 26.51 3.91 -27.38
N THR A 170 27.12 4.25 -28.52
CA THR A 170 28.58 4.27 -28.69
C THR A 170 29.21 5.63 -28.36
N SER A 171 28.40 6.68 -28.24
CA SER A 171 28.86 8.02 -27.88
C SER A 171 27.76 8.82 -27.16
N ASN A 172 28.14 9.97 -26.59
CA ASN A 172 27.17 10.90 -26.00
C ASN A 172 26.21 11.53 -27.02
N ALA A 173 26.58 11.56 -28.30
CA ALA A 173 25.73 12.07 -29.37
C ALA A 173 24.76 11.02 -29.93
N ASP A 174 24.85 9.77 -29.46
CA ASP A 174 24.04 8.66 -29.95
C ASP A 174 22.55 8.90 -29.67
N LYS A 175 21.73 8.73 -30.70
CA LYS A 175 20.28 8.91 -30.61
C LYS A 175 19.62 7.93 -29.63
N GLN A 176 20.22 6.76 -29.41
CA GLN A 176 19.73 5.77 -28.44
C GLN A 176 19.75 6.29 -26.99
N ARG A 177 20.55 7.32 -26.68
CA ARG A 177 20.54 7.99 -25.36
C ARG A 177 19.36 8.93 -25.17
N LYS A 178 18.61 9.23 -26.21
CA LYS A 178 17.41 10.06 -26.12
C LYS A 178 16.20 9.12 -26.02
N PRO A 179 15.30 9.34 -25.04
CA PRO A 179 14.05 8.60 -24.97
C PRO A 179 13.28 8.75 -26.29
N ASP A 180 12.84 7.63 -26.85
CA ASP A 180 12.01 7.64 -28.06
C ASP A 180 10.56 7.90 -27.68
N TYR A 181 10.09 9.11 -27.94
CA TYR A 181 8.71 9.52 -27.72
C TYR A 181 7.78 9.21 -28.91
N SER A 182 8.28 8.57 -29.98
CA SER A 182 7.48 8.29 -31.17
C SER A 182 6.26 7.39 -30.88
N ILE A 183 6.40 6.45 -29.94
CA ILE A 183 5.34 5.51 -29.54
C ILE A 183 4.37 6.13 -28.51
N ALA A 184 4.84 7.11 -27.72
CA ALA A 184 4.01 7.80 -26.73
C ALA A 184 2.92 8.68 -27.38
N THR A 185 3.01 8.93 -28.68
CA THR A 185 1.99 9.65 -29.46
C THR A 185 0.94 8.67 -29.98
N THR A 186 0.32 7.89 -29.10
CA THR A 186 -1.02 7.41 -29.43
C THR A 186 -1.92 8.61 -29.26
N THR A 187 -2.36 9.17 -30.39
CA THR A 187 -3.38 10.22 -30.46
C THR A 187 -4.67 9.61 -29.92
N ASP A 188 -4.82 9.62 -28.60
CA ASP A 188 -6.11 9.41 -27.98
C ASP A 188 -6.92 10.69 -28.20
N THR A 189 -7.51 10.78 -29.38
CA THR A 189 -8.51 11.78 -29.73
C THR A 189 -9.85 11.43 -29.09
N ALA A 190 -9.86 10.99 -27.83
CA ALA A 190 -11.07 10.74 -27.06
C ALA A 190 -10.90 11.26 -25.63
N ARG A 191 -11.48 12.44 -25.39
CA ARG A 191 -11.84 13.00 -24.07
C ARG A 191 -10.70 13.06 -23.05
N GLY A 192 -10.24 14.28 -22.76
CA GLY A 192 -9.47 14.54 -21.55
C GLY A 192 -10.13 13.90 -20.32
N GLN A 193 -9.30 13.36 -19.43
CA GLN A 193 -9.67 12.61 -18.22
C GLN A 193 -10.57 13.37 -17.24
N LEU A 194 -10.86 14.65 -17.51
CA LEU A 194 -11.71 15.54 -16.72
C LEU A 194 -12.81 16.26 -17.53
N GLY A 195 -12.98 15.96 -18.83
CA GLY A 195 -14.16 16.40 -19.58
C GLY A 195 -14.38 17.92 -19.75
N PHE A 196 -13.35 18.76 -19.63
CA PHE A 196 -13.47 20.21 -19.84
C PHE A 196 -12.88 20.65 -21.19
N ASP A 197 -13.66 21.43 -21.94
CA ASP A 197 -13.20 22.17 -23.11
C ASP A 197 -12.73 23.56 -22.67
N PHE A 198 -11.43 23.84 -22.79
CA PHE A 198 -10.94 25.22 -22.70
C PHE A 198 -11.09 25.88 -24.07
N GLY A 199 -12.25 26.50 -24.28
CA GLY A 199 -12.53 27.34 -25.44
C GLY A 199 -11.65 28.59 -25.45
N GLY A 200 -11.02 28.85 -26.60
CA GLY A 200 -10.31 30.10 -26.87
C GLY A 200 -11.25 31.22 -27.29
N SER A 201 -10.81 32.45 -27.01
CA SER A 201 -11.12 33.65 -27.78
C SER A 201 -9.86 34.51 -27.81
#